data_AF-X6EQ96-F1
#
_entry.id   AF-X6EQ96-F1
#
_cell.length_a   1.000
_cell.length_b   1.000
_cell.length_c   1.000
_cell.angle_alpha   90.00
_cell.angle_beta   90.00
_cell.angle_gamma   90.00
#
_symmetry.space_group_name_H-M   'P 1'
#
loop_
_entity.id
_entity.type
_entity.pdbx_description
1 polymer ?
#
loop_
_entity_poly.entity_id
_entity_poly.type
_entity_poly.pdbx_seq_one_letter_code
_entity_poly.pdbx_strand_id
1 'polypeptide(L)' 'MYIGSIVEEGPAEEVFSAPAHPYSQALISAVPVVQTTPSGTRKRPPMPNRG' A
#
# COMPACT_ATOMS: atom_id res chain seq x y z
N MET A 1 -13.94 -4.42 1.49
CA MET A 1 -15.29 -4.20 2.07
C MET A 1 -15.74 -2.78 1.77
N TYR A 2 -16.99 -2.58 1.38
CA TYR A 2 -17.62 -1.28 1.16
C TYR A 2 -19.09 -1.34 1.56
N ILE A 3 -19.58 -0.35 2.32
CA ILE A 3 -20.97 -0.30 2.85
C ILE A 3 -21.35 -1.61 3.58
N GLY A 4 -20.43 -2.17 4.35
CA GLY A 4 -20.66 -3.39 5.12
C GLY A 4 -20.76 -4.68 4.29
N SER A 5 -20.41 -4.65 3.00
CA SER A 5 -20.36 -5.84 2.15
C SER A 5 -18.96 -6.12 1.63
N ILE A 6 -18.61 -7.40 1.52
CA ILE A 6 -17.43 -7.84 0.78
C ILE A 6 -17.75 -7.60 -0.71
N VAL A 7 -16.93 -6.78 -1.36
CA VAL A 7 -17.12 -6.40 -2.76
C VAL A 7 -16.17 -7.11 -3.70
N GLU A 8 -15.13 -7.73 -3.15
CA GLU A 8 -14.13 -8.49 -3.88
C GLU A 8 -13.41 -9.43 -2.91
N GLU A 9 -13.19 -10.67 -3.35
CA GLU A 9 -12.45 -11.71 -2.64
C GLU A 9 -11.75 -12.62 -3.66
N GLY A 10 -10.57 -13.13 -3.32
CA GLY A 10 -9.77 -13.96 -4.22
C GLY A 10 -8.31 -14.04 -3.78
N PRO A 11 -7.46 -14.72 -4.57
CA PRO A 11 -6.02 -14.70 -4.37
C PRO A 11 -5.50 -13.26 -4.39
N ALA A 12 -4.60 -12.92 -3.47
CA ALA A 12 -4.08 -11.55 -3.36
C ALA A 12 -3.51 -11.06 -4.71
N GLU A 13 -2.75 -11.91 -5.40
CA GLU A 13 -2.16 -11.58 -6.70
C GLU A 13 -3.21 -11.14 -7.72
N GLU A 14 -4.35 -11.82 -7.80
CA GLU A 14 -5.44 -11.51 -8.73
C GLU A 14 -6.12 -10.19 -8.36
N VAL A 15 -6.47 -10.01 -7.07
CA VAL A 15 -7.11 -8.79 -6.57
C VAL A 15 -6.22 -7.56 -6.79
N PHE A 16 -4.90 -7.69 -6.66
CA PHE A 16 -3.96 -6.58 -6.86
C PHE A 16 -3.62 -6.32 -8.33
N SER A 17 -3.56 -7.35 -9.17
CA SER A 17 -3.13 -7.23 -10.58
C SER A 17 -4.29 -6.98 -11.55
N ALA A 18 -5.46 -7.53 -11.27
CA ALA A 18 -6.64 -7.46 -12.12
C ALA A 18 -7.93 -7.29 -11.29
N PRO A 19 -8.06 -6.22 -10.48
CA PRO A 19 -9.23 -6.00 -9.65
C PRO A 19 -10.52 -5.89 -10.48
N ALA A 20 -11.51 -6.74 -10.17
CA ALA A 20 -12.77 -6.80 -10.90
C ALA A 20 -13.75 -5.71 -10.48
N HIS A 21 -13.74 -5.32 -9.21
CA HIS A 21 -14.71 -4.36 -8.68
C HIS A 21 -14.19 -2.91 -8.80
N PRO A 22 -15.00 -1.95 -9.29
CA PRO A 22 -14.58 -0.55 -9.46
C PRO A 22 -14.03 0.11 -8.18
N TYR A 23 -14.59 -0.25 -7.03
CA TYR A 23 -14.09 0.21 -5.73
C TYR A 23 -12.64 -0.24 -5.44
N SER A 24 -12.31 -1.51 -5.71
CA SER A 24 -10.95 -2.03 -5.52
C SER A 24 -9.98 -1.40 -6.50
N GLN A 25 -10.40 -1.21 -7.76
CA GLN A 25 -9.64 -0.46 -8.78
C GLN A 25 -9.28 0.95 -8.29
N ALA A 26 -10.25 1.67 -7.73
CA ALA A 26 -10.03 3.01 -7.19
C ALA A 26 -9.04 3.02 -6.01
N LEU A 27 -9.15 2.05 -5.09
CA LEU A 27 -8.23 1.94 -3.95
C LEU A 27 -6.79 1.65 -4.40
N ILE A 28 -6.61 0.71 -5.32
CA ILE A 28 -5.29 0.35 -5.85
C ILE A 28 -4.67 1.53 -6.63
N SER A 29 -5.48 2.24 -7.42
CA SER A 29 -5.02 3.42 -8.18
C SER A 29 -4.59 4.58 -7.29
N ALA A 30 -5.05 4.62 -6.03
CA ALA A 30 -4.66 5.65 -5.08
C ALA A 30 -3.28 5.41 -4.44
N VAL A 31 -2.65 4.26 -4.68
CA VAL A 31 -1.33 3.93 -4.12
C VAL A 31 -0.26 4.79 -4.81
N PRO A 32 0.48 5.63 -4.06
CA PRO A 32 1.53 6.46 -4.64
C PRO A 32 2.68 5.61 -5.20
N VAL A 33 3.14 5.94 -6.41
CA VAL A 33 4.37 5.36 -6.95
C VAL A 33 5.55 5.97 -6.21
N VAL A 34 6.20 5.16 -5.37
CA VAL A 34 7.44 5.58 -4.71
C VAL A 34 8.55 5.56 -5.75
N GLN A 35 8.94 6.74 -6.24
CA GLN A 35 10.19 6.85 -6.98
C GLN A 35 11.34 6.63 -6.01
N THR A 36 11.96 5.44 -6.09
CA THR A 36 13.20 5.17 -5.36
C THR A 36 14.34 5.92 -6.05
N THR A 37 14.43 7.22 -5.81
CA THR A 37 15.74 7.85 -5.89
C THR A 37 16.61 7.16 -4.84
N PRO A 38 17.87 6.81 -5.13
CA PRO A 38 18.80 6.37 -4.10
C PRO A 38 19.00 7.54 -3.14
N SER A 39 18.10 7.68 -2.18
CA SER A 39 18.22 8.63 -1.10
C SER A 39 19.48 8.20 -0.36
N GLY A 40 20.52 9.02 -0.45
CA GLY A 40 21.66 8.96 0.47
C GLY A 40 21.12 8.71 1.87
N THR A 41 21.77 7.79 2.57
CA THR A 41 21.48 7.32 3.92
C THR A 41 20.80 8.41 4.74
N ARG A 42 19.49 8.29 4.95
CA ARG A 42 18.83 9.01 6.05
C ARG A 42 19.49 8.46 7.31
N LYS A 43 20.54 9.13 7.80
CA LYS A 43 21.13 8.86 9.11
C LYS A 43 20.00 9.03 10.11
N ARG A 44 19.44 7.92 10.57
CA ARG A 44 18.58 7.90 11.76
C ARG A 44 19.41 8.56 12.87
N PRO A 45 18.95 9.66 13.49
CA PRO A 45 19.64 10.17 14.66
C PRO A 45 19.71 9.05 15.71
N PRO A 46 20.85 8.90 16.41
CA PRO A 46 20.98 7.87 17.43
C PRO A 46 19.86 8.05 18.45
N MET A 47 19.15 6.96 18.75
CA MET A 47 18.13 6.97 19.80
C MET A 47 18.81 7.36 21.11
N PRO A 48 18.29 8.34 21.88
CA PRO A 48 18.85 8.68 23.16
C PRO A 48 18.74 7.46 24.09
N ASN A 49 19.86 7.11 24.72
CA ASN A 49 19.95 6.00 25.66
C ASN A 49 18.95 6.23 26.80
N ARG A 50 17.95 5.35 26.95
CA ARG A 50 17.07 5.36 28.11
C ARG A 50 17.87 4.70 29.24
N GLY A 51 18.46 5.55 30.10
CA GLY A 51 19.07 5.13 31.36
C GLY A 51 18.06 4.54 32.33
#